data_AF-A0A3M9MGA9-F1
#
_entry.id   AF-A0A3M9MGA9-F1
#
_cell.length_a   1.000
_cell.length_b   1.000
_cell.length_c   1.000
_cell.angle_alpha   90.00
_cell.angle_beta   90.00
_cell.angle_gamma   90.00
#
_symmetry.space_group_name_H-M   'P 1'
#
loop_
_entity.id
_entity.type
_entity.pdbx_description
1 polymer ?
#
loop_
_entity_poly.entity_id
_entity_poly.type
_entity_poly.pdbx_seq_one_letter_code
_entity_poly.pdbx_strand_id
1 'polypeptide(L)'
;MSMENQQTTITKLIDDETYFIAAGDTINWAKCWLQTEEAQFTFTSARGMWQYTGWDSIKANFRNPEPFKLNLKRDNYHYTIGDKVAFVSFDQYDNWGGTEGQKKKESRTLRKVDDQWKIVNVNVIDYSSYDNLKERAQAQSVSYHGPIENLPVDKRTSFRNKGGLGGMSAAFMEVPAGTDFAPFLEGLPQDMCPAPHWGYLLEGAIQLKYADGRVETINKGEIFYWPAPHTGKVLKDAKFIEFSPEEEYQQVMTHISNKMAQQKKK
;
A
#
# COMPACT_ATOMS: atom_id res chain seq x y z
N MET A 1 -8.89 29.92 28.43
CA MET A 1 -7.94 30.20 27.32
C MET A 1 -8.77 30.75 26.16
N SER A 2 -8.33 31.81 25.47
CA SER A 2 -9.11 32.36 24.34
C SER A 2 -9.18 31.38 23.17
N MET A 3 -10.18 31.52 22.29
CA MET A 3 -10.36 30.66 21.11
C MET A 3 -9.13 30.68 20.20
N GLU A 4 -8.55 31.85 19.93
CA GLU A 4 -7.32 32.01 19.14
C GLU A 4 -6.13 31.24 19.76
N ASN A 5 -5.97 31.31 21.08
CA ASN A 5 -4.91 30.57 21.76
C ASN A 5 -5.13 29.04 21.69
N GLN A 6 -6.39 28.58 21.73
CA GLN A 6 -6.72 27.16 21.55
C GLN A 6 -6.40 26.70 20.12
N GLN A 7 -6.72 27.50 19.10
CA GLN A 7 -6.35 27.22 17.71
C GLN A 7 -4.83 27.07 17.58
N THR A 8 -4.04 28.07 18.02
CA THR A 8 -2.57 28.02 17.96
C THR A 8 -1.99 26.79 18.67
N THR A 9 -2.54 26.44 19.83
CA THR A 9 -2.09 25.25 20.59
C THR A 9 -2.37 23.95 19.83
N ILE A 10 -3.56 23.83 19.24
CA ILE A 10 -3.94 22.65 18.47
C ILE A 10 -3.14 22.56 17.16
N THR A 11 -2.96 23.67 16.45
CA THR A 11 -2.12 23.71 15.23
C THR A 11 -0.72 23.24 15.54
N LYS A 12 -0.11 23.77 16.61
CA LYS A 12 1.23 23.37 17.04
C LYS A 12 1.30 21.88 17.37
N LEU A 13 0.31 21.33 18.06
CA LEU A 13 0.27 19.90 18.37
C LEU A 13 0.22 19.02 17.12
N ILE A 14 -0.54 19.43 16.09
CA ILE A 14 -0.65 18.72 14.81
C ILE A 14 0.65 18.86 14.01
N ASP A 15 1.31 20.01 14.04
CA ASP A 15 2.63 20.20 13.43
C ASP A 15 3.69 19.35 14.12
N ASP A 16 3.76 19.41 15.45
CA ASP A 16 4.70 18.64 16.28
C ASP A 16 4.57 17.14 16.01
N GLU A 17 3.35 16.60 16.00
CA GLU A 17 3.09 15.20 15.66
C GLU A 17 3.71 14.82 14.31
N THR A 18 3.45 15.60 13.27
CA THR A 18 3.92 15.28 11.91
C THR A 18 5.44 15.46 11.76
N TYR A 19 6.02 16.48 12.38
CA TYR A 19 7.48 16.70 12.34
C TYR A 19 8.24 15.66 13.17
N PHE A 20 7.73 15.26 14.34
CA PHE A 20 8.37 14.24 15.16
C PHE A 20 8.45 12.90 14.42
N ILE A 21 7.36 12.46 13.80
CA ILE A 21 7.39 11.17 13.09
C ILE A 21 8.25 11.23 11.81
N ALA A 22 8.28 12.37 11.10
CA ALA A 22 9.20 12.57 9.97
C ALA A 22 10.68 12.57 10.39
N ALA A 23 10.98 13.03 11.60
CA ALA A 23 12.32 13.06 12.17
C ALA A 23 12.75 11.73 12.82
N GLY A 24 11.86 10.73 12.88
CA GLY A 24 12.12 9.48 13.60
C GLY A 24 11.94 9.53 15.11
N ASP A 25 11.42 10.63 15.65
CA ASP A 25 11.22 10.82 17.09
C ASP A 25 9.90 10.22 17.55
N THR A 26 9.87 8.89 17.66
CA THR A 26 8.68 8.13 18.06
C THR A 26 8.27 8.39 19.51
N ILE A 27 9.19 8.88 20.36
CA ILE A 27 8.93 9.18 21.78
C ILE A 27 8.11 10.46 21.89
N ASN A 28 8.52 11.55 21.24
CA ASN A 28 7.77 12.80 21.30
C ASN A 28 6.52 12.75 20.43
N TRP A 29 6.58 12.06 19.28
CA TRP A 29 5.39 11.75 18.49
C TRP A 29 4.30 11.08 19.35
N ALA A 30 4.66 10.05 20.12
CA ALA A 30 3.70 9.35 20.97
C ALA A 30 3.03 10.24 22.02
N LYS A 31 3.72 11.28 22.50
CA LYS A 31 3.15 12.24 23.47
C LYS A 31 2.06 13.12 22.85
N CYS A 32 2.01 13.25 21.53
CA CYS A 32 0.96 14.02 20.84
C CYS A 32 -0.39 13.30 20.83
N TRP A 33 -0.38 11.98 21.03
CA TRP A 33 -1.55 11.11 20.93
C TRP A 33 -2.19 10.80 22.29
N LEU A 34 -3.49 10.55 22.26
CA LEU A 34 -4.22 9.96 23.37
C LEU A 34 -4.02 8.44 23.32
N GLN A 35 -3.23 7.92 24.24
CA GLN A 35 -2.75 6.53 24.23
C GLN A 35 -3.79 5.58 24.84
N THR A 36 -4.89 5.37 24.12
CA THR A 36 -6.04 4.55 24.55
C THR A 36 -6.58 3.68 23.41
N GLU A 37 -7.49 2.75 23.71
CA GLU A 37 -8.20 1.93 22.72
C GLU A 37 -9.06 2.76 21.74
N GLU A 38 -9.41 3.99 22.11
CA GLU A 38 -10.19 4.88 21.26
C GLU A 38 -9.36 5.54 20.14
N ALA A 39 -8.03 5.42 20.21
CA ALA A 39 -7.15 6.02 19.22
C ALA A 39 -7.39 5.38 17.84
N GLN A 40 -7.48 6.20 16.80
CA GLN A 40 -7.72 5.74 15.44
C GLN A 40 -6.86 6.49 14.43
N PHE A 41 -6.33 5.75 13.46
CA PHE A 41 -5.66 6.31 12.30
C PHE A 41 -6.21 5.65 11.03
N THR A 42 -6.72 6.46 10.12
CA THR A 42 -7.22 6.01 8.82
C THR A 42 -6.48 6.73 7.71
N PHE A 43 -5.94 5.97 6.76
CA PHE A 43 -5.36 6.49 5.53
C PHE A 43 -6.08 5.89 4.33
N THR A 44 -6.57 6.75 3.45
CA THR A 44 -7.25 6.36 2.20
C THR A 44 -6.52 6.96 1.02
N SER A 45 -6.32 6.13 0.01
CA SER A 45 -5.80 6.52 -1.30
C SER A 45 -6.50 5.72 -2.39
N ALA A 46 -6.16 5.98 -3.64
CA ALA A 46 -6.66 5.24 -4.78
C ALA A 46 -6.22 3.75 -4.79
N ARG A 47 -5.19 3.39 -4.02
CA ARG A 47 -4.73 2.00 -3.84
C ARG A 47 -5.51 1.23 -2.76
N GLY A 48 -6.31 1.92 -1.96
CA GLY A 48 -7.08 1.30 -0.88
C GLY A 48 -7.14 2.14 0.40
N MET A 49 -7.70 1.51 1.43
CA MET A 49 -7.91 2.09 2.76
C MET A 49 -7.23 1.21 3.80
N TRP A 50 -6.46 1.83 4.68
CA TRP A 50 -5.88 1.20 5.85
C TRP A 50 -6.39 1.91 7.10
N GLN A 51 -6.72 1.13 8.12
CA GLN A 51 -7.17 1.65 9.40
C GLN A 51 -6.51 0.89 10.55
N TYR A 52 -6.04 1.64 11.54
CA TYR A 52 -5.51 1.14 12.80
C TYR A 52 -6.40 1.66 13.93
N THR A 53 -6.82 0.75 14.82
CA THR A 53 -7.65 1.05 15.99
C THR A 53 -6.93 0.63 17.25
N GLY A 54 -6.96 1.48 18.26
CA GLY A 54 -6.21 1.32 19.51
C GLY A 54 -4.77 1.81 19.39
N TRP A 55 -4.27 2.39 20.47
CA TRP A 55 -2.93 2.97 20.52
C TRP A 55 -1.83 1.97 20.20
N ASP A 56 -1.92 0.74 20.68
CA ASP A 56 -0.89 -0.27 20.45
C ASP A 56 -0.78 -0.65 18.96
N SER A 57 -1.92 -0.70 18.24
CA SER A 57 -1.95 -0.94 16.79
C SER A 57 -1.28 0.21 16.03
N ILE A 58 -1.63 1.45 16.38
CA ILE A 58 -1.07 2.66 15.77
C ILE A 58 0.45 2.72 16.03
N LYS A 59 0.87 2.58 17.29
CA LYS A 59 2.29 2.61 17.68
C LYS A 59 3.10 1.52 16.97
N ALA A 60 2.56 0.31 16.83
CA ALA A 60 3.25 -0.79 16.15
C ALA A 60 3.51 -0.48 14.66
N ASN A 61 2.57 0.20 13.99
CA ASN A 61 2.71 0.60 12.59
C ASN A 61 3.79 1.68 12.38
N PHE A 62 4.02 2.54 13.38
CA PHE A 62 4.97 3.67 13.31
C PHE A 62 6.25 3.45 14.13
N ARG A 63 6.64 2.19 14.40
CA ARG A 63 7.74 1.88 15.35
C ARG A 63 9.12 2.34 14.91
N ASN A 64 9.44 2.24 13.61
CA ASN A 64 10.76 2.50 13.05
C ASN A 64 10.64 3.28 11.72
N PRO A 65 10.16 4.53 11.74
CA PRO A 65 10.13 5.36 10.54
C PRO A 65 11.57 5.75 10.15
N GLU A 66 11.90 5.61 8.87
CA GLU A 66 13.15 6.15 8.32
C GLU A 66 13.05 7.68 8.26
N PRO A 67 13.96 8.44 8.92
CA PRO A 67 13.90 9.88 8.95
C PRO A 67 14.07 10.49 7.55
N PHE A 68 13.34 11.56 7.27
CA PHE A 68 13.47 12.30 6.02
C PHE A 68 13.22 13.80 6.20
N LYS A 69 13.72 14.59 5.25
CA LYS A 69 13.45 16.03 5.22
C LYS A 69 12.00 16.25 4.76
N LEU A 70 11.14 16.59 5.70
CA LEU A 70 9.74 16.92 5.43
C LEU A 70 9.62 18.31 4.79
N ASN A 71 9.04 18.35 3.59
CA ASN A 71 8.51 19.57 2.99
C ASN A 71 7.01 19.57 3.26
N LEU A 72 6.52 20.47 4.11
CA LEU A 72 5.13 20.50 4.55
C LEU A 72 4.55 21.90 4.38
N LYS A 73 3.36 21.96 3.79
CA LYS A 73 2.50 23.15 3.78
C LYS A 73 1.07 22.74 4.13
N ARG A 74 0.38 23.53 4.93
CA ARG A 74 -1.03 23.33 5.26
C ARG A 74 -1.82 24.61 5.04
N ASP A 75 -2.97 24.48 4.41
CA ASP A 75 -3.89 25.58 4.09
C ASP A 75 -5.32 25.21 4.52
N ASN A 76 -6.25 26.18 4.46
CA ASN A 76 -7.69 25.95 4.64
C ASN A 76 -8.07 25.24 5.95
N TYR A 77 -7.47 25.66 7.06
CA TYR A 77 -7.85 25.16 8.38
C TYR A 77 -9.28 25.54 8.75
N HIS A 78 -10.03 24.56 9.24
CA HIS A 78 -11.34 24.74 9.85
C HIS A 78 -11.33 24.12 11.24
N TYR A 79 -11.67 24.90 12.26
CA TYR A 79 -11.68 24.48 13.66
C TYR A 79 -13.11 24.49 14.20
N THR A 80 -13.50 23.42 14.88
CA THR A 80 -14.66 23.39 15.79
C THR A 80 -14.16 22.93 17.15
N ILE A 81 -14.08 23.86 18.12
CA ILE A 81 -13.44 23.61 19.43
C ILE A 81 -14.51 23.73 20.51
N GLY A 82 -14.79 22.63 21.21
CA GLY A 82 -15.56 22.60 22.45
C GLY A 82 -14.65 22.44 23.67
N ASP A 83 -15.26 22.25 24.84
CA ASP A 83 -14.52 22.20 26.12
C ASP A 83 -13.58 20.99 26.22
N LYS A 84 -14.02 19.83 25.73
CA LYS A 84 -13.31 18.54 25.84
C LYS A 84 -12.91 17.93 24.51
N VAL A 85 -13.48 18.38 23.41
CA VAL A 85 -13.28 17.80 22.07
C VAL A 85 -13.09 18.92 21.07
N ALA A 86 -12.18 18.72 20.12
CA ALA A 86 -12.01 19.59 18.97
C ALA A 86 -11.96 18.78 17.69
N PHE A 87 -12.55 19.33 16.63
CA PHE A 87 -12.46 18.82 15.27
C PHE A 87 -11.71 19.83 14.42
N VAL A 88 -10.69 19.37 13.71
CA VAL A 88 -9.88 20.21 12.83
C VAL A 88 -9.77 19.53 11.48
N SER A 89 -10.00 20.28 10.40
CA SER A 89 -9.70 19.81 9.05
C SER A 89 -8.85 20.82 8.31
N PHE A 90 -7.99 20.36 7.41
CA PHE A 90 -7.11 21.19 6.60
C PHE A 90 -6.72 20.47 5.31
N ASP A 91 -6.22 21.25 4.36
CA ASP A 91 -5.54 20.73 3.19
C ASP A 91 -4.04 20.64 3.50
N GLN A 92 -3.41 19.53 3.12
CA GLN A 92 -1.99 19.29 3.33
C GLN A 92 -1.28 19.01 2.01
N TYR A 93 -0.11 19.63 1.85
CA TYR A 93 0.80 19.44 0.74
C TYR A 93 2.15 18.98 1.29
N ASP A 94 2.59 17.79 0.89
CA ASP A 94 3.82 17.22 1.44
C ASP A 94 4.60 16.33 0.47
N ASN A 95 5.71 15.77 0.98
CA ASN A 95 6.56 14.80 0.29
C ASN A 95 6.59 13.41 0.97
N TRP A 96 5.53 13.02 1.67
CA TRP A 96 5.50 11.79 2.48
C TRP A 96 5.65 10.52 1.62
N GLY A 97 6.65 9.68 1.86
CA GLY A 97 6.91 8.53 0.98
C GLY A 97 7.68 8.89 -0.30
N GLY A 98 8.34 10.06 -0.33
CA GLY A 98 9.37 10.40 -1.32
C GLY A 98 8.88 11.06 -2.60
N THR A 99 7.57 11.27 -2.76
CA THR A 99 6.99 11.99 -3.91
C THR A 99 6.58 13.39 -3.49
N GLU A 100 7.18 14.43 -4.07
CA GLU A 100 6.82 15.83 -3.78
C GLU A 100 5.43 16.19 -4.31
N GLY A 101 4.80 17.16 -3.65
CA GLY A 101 3.56 17.77 -4.13
C GLY A 101 2.32 16.89 -3.93
N GLN A 102 2.40 15.88 -3.07
CA GLN A 102 1.21 15.12 -2.67
C GLN A 102 0.18 16.03 -2.06
N LYS A 103 -1.08 15.81 -2.43
CA LYS A 103 -2.20 16.62 -1.95
C LYS A 103 -3.14 15.75 -1.16
N LYS A 104 -3.33 16.12 0.09
CA LYS A 104 -4.17 15.42 1.06
C LYS A 104 -5.22 16.35 1.62
N LYS A 105 -6.38 15.78 1.92
CA LYS A 105 -7.35 16.38 2.82
C LYS A 105 -7.33 15.60 4.11
N GLU A 106 -7.14 16.29 5.22
CA GLU A 106 -6.99 15.66 6.51
C GLU A 106 -8.00 16.19 7.52
N SER A 107 -8.40 15.31 8.43
CA SER A 107 -9.15 15.67 9.63
C SER A 107 -8.48 15.09 10.87
N ARG A 108 -8.57 15.82 11.96
CA ARG A 108 -8.10 15.47 13.29
C ARG A 108 -9.25 15.64 14.28
N THR A 109 -9.48 14.61 15.09
CA THR A 109 -10.27 14.77 16.32
C THR A 109 -9.31 14.75 17.50
N LEU A 110 -9.46 15.74 18.37
CA LEU A 110 -8.64 15.89 19.57
C LEU A 110 -9.53 15.80 20.82
N ARG A 111 -8.94 15.28 21.89
CA ARG A 111 -9.54 15.26 23.22
C ARG A 111 -8.67 16.03 24.20
N LYS A 112 -9.32 16.74 25.12
CA LYS A 112 -8.66 17.41 26.23
C LYS A 112 -8.60 16.49 27.44
N VAL A 113 -7.40 16.20 27.93
CA VAL A 113 -7.14 15.38 29.11
C VAL A 113 -6.15 16.14 29.97
N ASP A 114 -6.46 16.34 31.25
CA ASP A 114 -5.64 17.13 32.20
C ASP A 114 -5.23 18.50 31.63
N ASP A 115 -6.21 19.19 31.04
CA ASP A 115 -6.07 20.48 30.35
C ASP A 115 -5.14 20.50 29.11
N GLN A 116 -4.65 19.35 28.66
CA GLN A 116 -3.82 19.20 27.47
C GLN A 116 -4.61 18.58 26.31
N TRP A 117 -4.47 19.15 25.12
CA TRP A 117 -4.99 18.52 23.91
C TRP A 117 -4.14 17.31 23.51
N LYS A 118 -4.81 16.25 23.09
CA LYS A 118 -4.23 15.03 22.53
C LYS A 118 -5.00 14.60 21.29
N ILE A 119 -4.30 14.12 20.28
CA ILE A 119 -4.92 13.57 19.07
C ILE A 119 -5.51 12.20 19.40
N VAL A 120 -6.79 11.99 19.10
CA VAL A 120 -7.45 10.69 19.26
C VAL A 120 -7.84 10.07 17.92
N ASN A 121 -8.14 10.87 16.89
CA ASN A 121 -8.43 10.33 15.57
C ASN A 121 -7.73 11.15 14.47
N VAL A 122 -7.20 10.42 13.50
CA VAL A 122 -6.59 10.93 12.27
C VAL A 122 -7.30 10.30 11.08
N ASN A 123 -7.82 11.12 10.17
CA ASN A 123 -8.20 10.65 8.83
C ASN A 123 -7.40 11.42 7.78
N VAL A 124 -6.78 10.67 6.89
CA VAL A 124 -6.00 11.18 5.77
C VAL A 124 -6.60 10.65 4.47
N ILE A 125 -6.93 11.56 3.56
CA ILE A 125 -7.36 11.24 2.21
C ILE A 125 -6.31 11.81 1.26
N ASP A 126 -5.47 10.95 0.70
CA ASP A 126 -4.56 11.31 -0.38
C ASP A 126 -5.34 11.34 -1.69
N TYR A 127 -5.94 12.48 -2.01
CA TYR A 127 -6.72 12.61 -3.23
C TYR A 127 -5.82 12.74 -4.47
N SER A 128 -4.58 13.20 -4.32
CA SER A 128 -3.61 13.23 -5.43
C SER A 128 -3.27 11.84 -5.96
N SER A 129 -3.39 10.80 -5.13
CA SER A 129 -3.26 9.42 -5.58
C SER A 129 -4.26 9.01 -6.68
N TYR A 130 -5.46 9.60 -6.70
CA TYR A 130 -6.48 9.30 -7.72
C TYR A 130 -6.17 10.01 -9.05
N ASP A 131 -5.60 11.21 -8.97
CA ASP A 131 -5.11 11.93 -10.14
C ASP A 131 -3.89 11.19 -10.72
N ASN A 132 -2.97 10.75 -9.86
CA ASN A 132 -1.80 9.97 -10.27
C ASN A 132 -2.17 8.64 -10.95
N LEU A 133 -3.24 7.95 -10.54
CA LEU A 133 -3.72 6.77 -11.27
C LEU A 133 -4.24 7.13 -12.66
N LYS A 134 -5.00 8.23 -12.80
CA LYS A 134 -5.50 8.69 -14.09
C LYS A 134 -4.36 9.17 -14.99
N GLU A 135 -3.42 9.94 -14.45
CA GLU A 135 -2.26 10.45 -15.17
C GLU A 135 -1.28 9.33 -15.50
N ARG A 136 -1.03 8.34 -14.64
CA ARG A 136 -0.23 7.15 -15.01
C ARG A 136 -0.94 6.30 -16.05
N ALA A 137 -2.24 6.09 -15.89
CA ALA A 137 -3.04 5.40 -16.88
C ALA A 137 -2.95 6.11 -18.24
N GLN A 138 -3.02 7.45 -18.27
CA GLN A 138 -2.96 8.26 -19.49
C GLN A 138 -1.54 8.48 -20.05
N ALA A 139 -0.54 8.67 -19.20
CA ALA A 139 0.86 8.91 -19.59
C ALA A 139 1.57 7.63 -20.03
N GLN A 140 1.07 6.45 -19.64
CA GLN A 140 1.58 5.15 -20.08
C GLN A 140 0.65 4.44 -21.09
N SER A 141 -0.55 4.95 -21.37
CA SER A 141 -1.45 4.34 -22.35
C SER A 141 -1.03 4.66 -23.79
N VAL A 142 0.01 3.98 -24.26
CA VAL A 142 0.14 3.71 -25.70
C VAL A 142 -0.58 2.40 -26.00
N SER A 143 -1.30 2.35 -27.13
CA SER A 143 -1.85 1.09 -27.62
C SER A 143 -0.69 0.09 -27.81
N TYR A 144 -0.84 -1.11 -27.27
CA TYR A 144 0.12 -2.19 -27.42
C TYR A 144 -0.59 -3.42 -27.99
N HIS A 145 -0.09 -3.94 -29.09
CA HIS A 145 -0.48 -5.23 -29.62
C HIS A 145 0.75 -5.91 -30.24
N GLY A 146 0.79 -7.23 -30.15
CA GLY A 146 1.91 -8.01 -30.67
C GLY A 146 1.78 -9.47 -30.26
N PRO A 147 2.52 -10.36 -30.94
CA PRO A 147 2.56 -11.77 -30.59
C PRO A 147 3.33 -11.96 -29.26
N ILE A 148 3.05 -13.05 -28.52
CA ILE A 148 3.59 -13.33 -27.17
C ILE A 148 5.12 -13.34 -27.17
N GLU A 149 5.72 -13.77 -28.27
CA GLU A 149 7.16 -13.87 -28.48
C GLU A 149 7.86 -12.50 -28.39
N ASN A 150 7.11 -11.41 -28.66
CA ASN A 150 7.59 -10.04 -28.57
C ASN A 150 7.48 -9.44 -27.16
N LEU A 151 6.86 -10.14 -26.20
CA LEU A 151 6.86 -9.70 -24.82
C LEU A 151 8.30 -9.78 -24.25
N PRO A 152 8.79 -8.72 -23.58
CA PRO A 152 10.09 -8.71 -22.92
C PRO A 152 10.24 -9.90 -21.97
N VAL A 153 11.38 -10.58 -22.03
CA VAL A 153 11.73 -11.68 -21.11
C VAL A 153 12.51 -11.12 -19.93
N ASP A 154 12.02 -11.33 -18.71
CA ASP A 154 12.78 -11.07 -17.49
C ASP A 154 13.90 -12.10 -17.39
N LYS A 155 15.15 -11.65 -17.45
CA LYS A 155 16.34 -12.54 -17.40
C LYS A 155 16.50 -13.26 -16.07
N ARG A 156 15.83 -12.80 -15.01
CA ARG A 156 15.95 -13.35 -13.65
C ARG A 156 15.01 -14.53 -13.42
N THR A 157 13.79 -14.46 -13.98
CA THR A 157 12.73 -15.46 -13.81
C THR A 157 12.41 -16.23 -15.08
N SER A 158 12.88 -15.77 -16.25
CA SER A 158 12.53 -16.24 -17.59
C SER A 158 11.07 -15.99 -18.00
N PHE A 159 10.29 -15.28 -17.18
CA PHE A 159 8.91 -14.92 -17.51
C PHE A 159 8.83 -13.77 -18.50
N ARG A 160 7.74 -13.72 -19.26
CA ARG A 160 7.48 -12.67 -20.23
C ARG A 160 6.51 -11.64 -19.66
N ASN A 161 6.86 -10.36 -19.70
CA ASN A 161 6.00 -9.29 -19.16
C ASN A 161 6.15 -7.96 -19.90
N LYS A 162 5.04 -7.24 -20.03
CA LYS A 162 4.98 -5.85 -20.47
C LYS A 162 4.22 -5.03 -19.42
N GLY A 163 4.94 -4.17 -18.70
CA GLY A 163 4.37 -3.07 -17.91
C GLY A 163 4.04 -1.83 -18.75
N GLY A 164 3.60 -0.75 -18.12
CA GLY A 164 3.23 0.50 -18.77
C GLY A 164 2.04 0.34 -19.71
N LEU A 165 1.05 -0.48 -19.34
CA LEU A 165 -0.20 -0.66 -20.08
C LEU A 165 -1.33 0.02 -19.31
N GLY A 166 -1.20 1.34 -19.12
CA GLY A 166 -2.16 2.13 -18.35
C GLY A 166 -2.23 1.75 -16.86
N GLY A 167 -1.07 1.52 -16.23
CA GLY A 167 -0.98 1.09 -14.82
C GLY A 167 -1.11 -0.43 -14.61
N MET A 168 -1.32 -1.19 -15.68
CA MET A 168 -1.36 -2.65 -15.66
C MET A 168 -0.09 -3.25 -16.28
N SER A 169 0.23 -4.45 -15.83
CA SER A 169 1.20 -5.37 -16.41
C SER A 169 0.46 -6.51 -17.08
N ALA A 170 0.88 -6.90 -18.28
CA ALA A 170 0.45 -8.14 -18.94
C ALA A 170 1.63 -9.12 -18.98
N ALA A 171 1.45 -10.31 -18.42
CA ALA A 171 2.46 -11.36 -18.38
C ALA A 171 1.98 -12.63 -19.08
N PHE A 172 2.94 -13.33 -19.67
CA PHE A 172 2.77 -14.70 -20.16
C PHE A 172 3.75 -15.60 -19.43
N MET A 173 3.20 -16.66 -18.86
CA MET A 173 3.88 -17.52 -17.91
C MET A 173 3.90 -18.94 -18.44
N GLU A 174 5.08 -19.56 -18.44
CA GLU A 174 5.26 -20.99 -18.67
C GLU A 174 5.92 -21.57 -17.43
N VAL A 175 5.22 -22.51 -16.77
CA VAL A 175 5.66 -23.02 -15.47
C VAL A 175 5.51 -24.54 -15.46
N PRO A 176 6.56 -25.30 -15.12
CA PRO A 176 6.50 -26.75 -15.16
C PRO A 176 5.64 -27.35 -14.04
N ALA A 177 5.12 -28.55 -14.28
CA ALA A 177 4.40 -29.34 -13.30
C ALA A 177 5.26 -29.55 -12.04
N GLY A 178 4.62 -29.47 -10.88
CA GLY A 178 5.28 -29.62 -9.58
C GLY A 178 5.88 -28.35 -9.02
N THR A 179 5.94 -27.24 -9.76
CA THR A 179 6.36 -25.95 -9.20
C THR A 179 5.41 -25.51 -8.09
N ASP A 180 5.97 -25.27 -6.91
CA ASP A 180 5.29 -24.67 -5.76
C ASP A 180 5.84 -23.26 -5.55
N PHE A 181 4.96 -22.26 -5.60
CA PHE A 181 5.37 -20.87 -5.44
C PHE A 181 5.57 -20.46 -3.98
N ALA A 182 5.03 -21.20 -3.00
CA ALA A 182 5.08 -20.80 -1.59
C ALA A 182 6.51 -20.49 -1.07
N PRO A 183 7.55 -21.31 -1.35
CA PRO A 183 8.91 -21.02 -0.90
C PRO A 183 9.50 -19.72 -1.49
N PHE A 184 9.02 -19.30 -2.67
CA PHE A 184 9.48 -18.08 -3.34
C PHE A 184 8.77 -16.82 -2.84
N LEU A 185 7.72 -16.97 -2.01
CA LEU A 185 6.93 -15.87 -1.46
C LEU A 185 7.22 -15.63 0.03
N GLU A 186 8.01 -16.49 0.66
CA GLU A 186 8.43 -16.35 2.07
C GLU A 186 9.09 -14.98 2.34
N GLY A 187 8.55 -14.22 3.28
CA GLY A 187 8.98 -12.87 3.62
C GLY A 187 8.19 -11.76 2.94
N LEU A 188 7.27 -12.07 2.03
CA LEU A 188 6.17 -11.18 1.68
C LEU A 188 5.09 -11.20 2.78
N PRO A 189 4.15 -10.24 2.80
CA PRO A 189 3.05 -10.25 3.77
C PRO A 189 2.29 -11.59 3.75
N GLN A 190 2.22 -12.25 4.91
CA GLN A 190 1.62 -13.58 5.10
C GLN A 190 2.28 -14.70 4.27
N ASP A 191 3.52 -14.51 3.81
CA ASP A 191 4.26 -15.45 2.96
C ASP A 191 3.51 -15.82 1.66
N MET A 192 2.72 -14.88 1.14
CA MET A 192 1.85 -15.03 -0.02
C MET A 192 2.04 -13.88 -1.01
N CYS A 193 1.54 -14.06 -2.23
CA CYS A 193 1.52 -13.02 -3.25
C CYS A 193 0.52 -11.93 -2.84
N PRO A 194 0.95 -10.67 -2.63
CA PRO A 194 0.07 -9.54 -2.35
C PRO A 194 -0.56 -8.92 -3.61
N ALA A 195 -0.23 -9.41 -4.81
CA ALA A 195 -0.73 -8.86 -6.06
C ALA A 195 -2.00 -9.62 -6.52
N PRO A 196 -3.11 -8.92 -6.86
CA PRO A 196 -4.23 -9.56 -7.50
C PRO A 196 -3.92 -9.85 -8.98
N HIS A 197 -4.43 -10.98 -9.49
CA HIS A 197 -4.21 -11.41 -10.88
C HIS A 197 -5.53 -11.73 -11.59
N TRP A 198 -5.68 -11.25 -12.82
CA TRP A 198 -6.77 -11.64 -13.73
C TRP A 198 -6.17 -12.35 -14.93
N GLY A 199 -6.83 -13.36 -15.50
CA GLY A 199 -6.21 -14.02 -16.64
C GLY A 199 -6.97 -15.18 -17.22
N TYR A 200 -6.26 -15.97 -18.01
CA TYR A 200 -6.78 -17.14 -18.69
C TYR A 200 -5.75 -18.26 -18.72
N LEU A 201 -6.16 -19.47 -18.35
CA LEU A 201 -5.30 -20.65 -18.39
C LEU A 201 -5.36 -21.32 -19.77
N LEU A 202 -4.28 -21.20 -20.54
CA LEU A 202 -4.17 -21.76 -21.89
C LEU A 202 -3.93 -23.27 -21.87
N GLU A 203 -3.06 -23.72 -20.95
CA GLU A 203 -2.66 -25.10 -20.77
C GLU A 203 -2.43 -25.41 -19.29
N GLY A 204 -2.54 -26.68 -18.92
CA GLY A 204 -2.19 -27.16 -17.57
C GLY A 204 -3.33 -27.11 -16.56
N ALA A 205 -2.92 -27.09 -15.29
CA ALA A 205 -3.80 -26.94 -14.13
C ALA A 205 -2.99 -26.35 -12.96
N ILE A 206 -3.56 -25.40 -12.23
CA ILE A 206 -2.92 -24.71 -11.10
C ILE A 206 -3.86 -24.78 -9.90
N GLN A 207 -3.34 -25.21 -8.75
CA GLN A 207 -4.05 -25.16 -7.49
C GLN A 207 -3.67 -23.88 -6.73
N LEU A 208 -4.67 -23.10 -6.35
CA LEU A 208 -4.51 -21.87 -5.57
C LEU A 208 -4.89 -22.13 -4.11
N LYS A 209 -4.17 -21.48 -3.18
CA LYS A 209 -4.48 -21.44 -1.75
C LYS A 209 -4.51 -19.99 -1.29
N TYR A 210 -5.56 -19.61 -0.58
CA TYR A 210 -5.76 -18.27 -0.01
C TYR A 210 -5.46 -18.22 1.49
N ALA A 211 -5.30 -17.00 2.03
CA ALA A 211 -5.05 -16.80 3.47
C ALA A 211 -6.19 -17.29 4.38
N ASP A 212 -7.44 -17.29 3.89
CA ASP A 212 -8.60 -17.84 4.60
C ASP A 212 -8.66 -19.38 4.59
N GLY A 213 -7.68 -20.04 3.98
CA GLY A 213 -7.59 -21.49 3.88
C GLY A 213 -8.37 -22.10 2.72
N ARG A 214 -9.11 -21.31 1.92
CA ARG A 214 -9.76 -21.82 0.71
C ARG A 214 -8.70 -22.32 -0.28
N VAL A 215 -9.04 -23.42 -0.95
CA VAL A 215 -8.24 -24.04 -2.01
C VAL A 215 -9.12 -24.27 -3.21
N GLU A 216 -8.64 -23.92 -4.39
CA GLU A 216 -9.33 -24.14 -5.67
C GLU A 216 -8.35 -24.57 -6.75
N THR A 217 -8.85 -25.16 -7.83
CA THR A 217 -8.02 -25.59 -8.96
C THR A 217 -8.54 -24.98 -10.23
N ILE A 218 -7.68 -24.23 -10.91
CA ILE A 218 -7.94 -23.62 -12.20
C ILE A 218 -7.42 -24.58 -13.28
N ASN A 219 -8.26 -24.86 -14.26
CA ASN A 219 -8.01 -25.79 -15.34
C ASN A 219 -7.89 -25.06 -16.68
N LYS A 220 -7.33 -25.76 -17.67
CA LYS A 220 -7.26 -25.29 -19.05
C LYS A 220 -8.64 -24.81 -19.53
N GLY A 221 -8.67 -23.64 -20.15
CA GLY A 221 -9.88 -23.06 -20.73
C GLY A 221 -10.63 -22.11 -19.81
N GLU A 222 -10.15 -21.91 -18.59
CA GLU A 222 -10.81 -21.07 -17.59
C GLU A 222 -10.22 -19.66 -17.55
N ILE A 223 -11.11 -18.67 -17.41
CA ILE A 223 -10.76 -17.33 -16.98
C ILE A 223 -10.63 -17.36 -15.46
N PHE A 224 -9.67 -16.62 -14.91
CA PHE A 224 -9.48 -16.55 -13.47
C PHE A 224 -9.39 -15.11 -12.96
N TYR A 225 -9.74 -14.97 -11.68
CA TYR A 225 -9.37 -13.85 -10.84
C TYR A 225 -8.85 -14.41 -9.52
N TRP A 226 -7.59 -14.15 -9.19
CA TRP A 226 -6.95 -14.54 -7.94
C TRP A 226 -6.82 -13.30 -7.05
N PRO A 227 -7.71 -13.11 -6.05
CA PRO A 227 -7.55 -12.02 -5.11
C PRO A 227 -6.28 -12.20 -4.26
N ALA A 228 -5.71 -11.10 -3.82
CA ALA A 228 -4.63 -11.13 -2.84
C ALA A 228 -5.19 -11.31 -1.40
N PRO A 229 -4.45 -11.96 -0.48
CA PRO A 229 -3.22 -12.71 -0.73
C PRO A 229 -3.48 -14.16 -1.14
N HIS A 230 -2.61 -14.74 -1.98
CA HIS A 230 -2.69 -16.15 -2.40
C HIS A 230 -1.30 -16.76 -2.69
N THR A 231 -1.25 -18.09 -2.81
CA THR A 231 -0.13 -18.85 -3.36
C THR A 231 -0.61 -19.94 -4.31
N GLY A 232 0.25 -20.43 -5.19
CA GLY A 232 -0.09 -21.38 -6.24
C GLY A 232 0.85 -22.58 -6.31
N LYS A 233 0.30 -23.73 -6.69
CA LYS A 233 1.04 -24.94 -7.06
C LYS A 233 0.62 -25.42 -8.44
N VAL A 234 1.58 -25.60 -9.33
CA VAL A 234 1.35 -26.07 -10.70
C VAL A 234 1.20 -27.59 -10.68
N LEU A 235 0.01 -28.09 -11.02
CA LEU A 235 -0.30 -29.52 -11.02
C LEU A 235 0.08 -30.21 -12.33
N LYS A 236 -0.01 -29.48 -13.44
CA LYS A 236 0.37 -29.90 -14.80
C LYS A 236 1.05 -28.72 -15.48
N ASP A 237 2.03 -28.97 -16.36
CA ASP A 237 2.74 -27.93 -17.12
C ASP A 237 1.75 -26.86 -17.59
N ALA A 238 1.94 -25.65 -17.09
CA ALA A 238 0.96 -24.58 -17.22
C ALA A 238 1.47 -23.48 -18.13
N LYS A 239 0.58 -23.04 -19.03
CA LYS A 239 0.75 -21.80 -19.80
C LYS A 239 -0.44 -20.91 -19.53
N PHE A 240 -0.19 -19.66 -19.19
CA PHE A 240 -1.27 -18.73 -18.89
C PHE A 240 -0.88 -17.29 -19.16
N ILE A 241 -1.90 -16.48 -19.44
CA ILE A 241 -1.78 -15.03 -19.53
C ILE A 241 -2.38 -14.47 -18.26
N GLU A 242 -1.66 -13.56 -17.61
CA GLU A 242 -2.15 -12.83 -16.46
C GLU A 242 -1.97 -11.32 -16.62
N PHE A 243 -2.87 -10.58 -15.99
CA PHE A 243 -2.87 -9.14 -15.88
C PHE A 243 -2.86 -8.78 -14.40
N SER A 244 -2.04 -7.81 -14.03
CA SER A 244 -1.84 -7.40 -12.64
C SER A 244 -1.62 -5.91 -12.56
N PRO A 245 -1.92 -5.24 -11.44
CA PRO A 245 -1.45 -3.89 -11.21
C PRO A 245 0.08 -3.87 -11.27
N GLU A 246 0.64 -2.91 -12.00
CA GLU A 246 2.06 -2.97 -12.39
C GLU A 246 3.01 -2.91 -11.18
N GLU A 247 2.74 -2.05 -10.20
CA GLU A 247 3.64 -1.88 -9.06
C GLU A 247 3.70 -3.14 -8.19
N GLU A 248 2.55 -3.70 -7.85
CA GLU A 248 2.39 -4.91 -7.07
C GLU A 248 3.07 -6.09 -7.78
N TYR A 249 2.87 -6.21 -9.10
CA TYR A 249 3.56 -7.21 -9.91
C TYR A 249 5.08 -7.06 -9.86
N GLN A 250 5.60 -5.83 -10.03
CA GLN A 250 7.05 -5.58 -10.00
C GLN A 250 7.67 -5.86 -8.63
N GLN A 251 6.95 -5.56 -7.55
CA GLN A 251 7.37 -5.89 -6.18
C GLN A 251 7.51 -7.41 -6.00
N VAL A 252 6.50 -8.18 -6.42
CA VAL A 252 6.50 -9.64 -6.31
C VAL A 252 7.58 -10.27 -7.17
N MET A 253 7.70 -9.87 -8.44
CA MET A 253 8.72 -10.42 -9.34
C MET A 253 10.14 -10.09 -8.88
N THR A 254 10.36 -8.89 -8.33
CA THR A 254 11.64 -8.55 -7.71
C THR A 254 11.95 -9.45 -6.52
N HIS A 255 10.98 -9.69 -5.65
CA HIS A 255 11.15 -10.60 -4.51
C HIS A 255 11.47 -12.03 -4.96
N ILE A 256 10.66 -12.60 -5.87
CA ILE A 256 10.86 -13.95 -6.41
C ILE A 256 12.25 -14.07 -7.05
N SER A 257 12.66 -13.07 -7.83
CA SER A 257 13.99 -13.07 -8.48
C SER A 257 15.13 -13.13 -7.47
N ASN A 258 15.01 -12.43 -6.33
CA ASN A 258 15.98 -12.47 -5.25
C ASN A 258 16.01 -13.84 -4.57
N LYS A 259 14.85 -14.45 -4.32
CA LYS A 259 14.74 -15.82 -3.76
C LYS A 259 15.37 -16.86 -4.67
N MET A 260 15.09 -16.81 -5.98
CA MET A 260 15.70 -17.70 -6.97
C MET A 260 17.23 -17.56 -7.01
N ALA A 261 17.75 -16.33 -6.95
CA ALA A 261 19.18 -16.08 -6.92
C ALA A 261 19.86 -16.61 -5.64
N GLN A 262 19.18 -16.58 -4.50
CA GLN A 262 19.67 -17.15 -3.24
C GLN A 262 19.72 -18.68 -3.29
N GLN A 263 18.70 -19.33 -3.85
CA GLN A 263 18.67 -20.79 -3.98
C GLN A 263 19.79 -21.32 -4.90
N LYS A 264 20.14 -20.60 -5.98
CA LYS A 264 21.24 -20.97 -6.89
C LYS A 264 22.65 -20.88 -6.27
N LYS A 265 22.78 -20.23 -5.11
CA LYS A 265 24.07 -20.08 -4.39
C LYS A 265 24.27 -21.15 -3.31
N LYS A 266 23.24 -21.98 -3.04
CA LYS A 266 23.32 -23.13 -2.15
C LYS A 266 23.61 -24.38 -2.97
#